data_AF-A0A067RPN3-F1
#
_entry.id   AF-A0A067RPN3-F1
#
_cell.length_a   1.000
_cell.length_b   1.000
_cell.length_c   1.000
_cell.angle_alpha   90.00
_cell.angle_beta   90.00
_cell.angle_gamma   90.00
#
_symmetry.space_group_name_H-M   'P 1'
#
loop_
_entity.id
_entity.type
_entity.pdbx_description
1 polymer ?
#
loop_
_entity_poly.entity_id
_entity_poly.type
_entity_poly.pdbx_seq_one_letter_code
_entity_poly.pdbx_strand_id
1 'polypeptide(L)'
;MFRITVEVTKGGAIEVTSLVVKATKDTSFFNELVRGGLFDREIEVFTKILPSVHRLLNDASPGKYQPFAANFFYALSGLPSCLVMEDLKARGFEMAERTVGLDLNHCLLVMRQIG
;
A
#
# COMPACT_ATOMS: atom_id res chain seq x y z
N MET A 1 5.22 5.71 10.11
CA MET A 1 5.00 5.91 8.67
C MET A 1 5.43 7.32 8.35
N PHE A 2 6.26 7.46 7.34
CA PHE A 2 6.88 8.71 6.93
C PHE A 2 6.50 8.95 5.47
N ARG A 3 6.21 10.21 5.12
CA ARG A 3 6.09 10.64 3.74
C ARG A 3 7.38 11.35 3.39
N ILE A 4 8.00 10.92 2.29
CA ILE A 4 9.24 11.50 1.80
C ILE A 4 9.07 11.96 0.37
N THR A 5 9.83 12.97 -0.02
CA THR A 5 9.97 13.40 -1.42
C THR A 5 11.35 12.99 -1.87
N VAL A 6 11.44 12.32 -3.02
CA VAL A 6 12.69 11.84 -3.58
C VAL A 6 12.82 12.30 -5.02
N GLU A 7 14.05 12.60 -5.44
CA GLU A 7 14.40 12.80 -6.84
C GLU A 7 14.86 11.45 -7.40
N VAL A 8 14.26 11.01 -8.51
CA VAL A 8 14.52 9.72 -9.13
C VAL A 8 14.92 9.95 -10.57
N THR A 9 16.02 9.33 -11.00
CA THR A 9 16.42 9.36 -12.40
C THR A 9 15.80 8.18 -13.14
N LYS A 10 14.92 8.45 -14.10
CA LYS A 10 14.27 7.43 -14.93
C LYS A 10 14.56 7.71 -16.40
N GLY A 11 15.30 6.80 -17.05
CA GLY A 11 15.64 6.95 -18.48
C GLY A 11 16.44 8.22 -18.81
N GLY A 12 17.20 8.76 -17.84
CA GLY A 12 17.99 9.99 -18.01
C GLY A 12 17.24 11.28 -17.65
N ALA A 13 15.92 11.24 -17.42
CA ALA A 13 15.16 12.35 -16.88
C ALA A 13 15.13 12.29 -15.35
N ILE A 14 15.20 13.45 -14.69
CA ILE A 14 15.02 13.57 -13.24
C ILE A 14 13.54 13.85 -12.98
N GLU A 15 12.91 13.00 -12.17
CA GLU A 15 11.53 13.11 -11.74
C GLU A 15 11.48 13.24 -10.21
N VAL A 16 10.71 14.21 -9.71
CA VAL A 16 10.45 14.35 -8.27
C VAL A 16 9.16 13.59 -7.94
N THR A 17 9.22 12.66 -6.99
CA THR A 17 8.06 11.86 -6.59
C THR A 17 7.93 11.73 -5.09
N SER A 18 6.70 11.50 -4.61
CA SER A 18 6.42 11.28 -3.19
C SER A 18 6.22 9.79 -2.90
N LEU A 19 6.84 9.33 -1.83
CA LEU A 19 6.79 7.94 -1.36
C LEU A 19 6.34 7.87 0.10
N VAL A 20 5.72 6.75 0.45
CA VAL A 20 5.41 6.39 1.83
C VAL A 20 6.38 5.32 2.31
N VAL A 21 7.11 5.63 3.38
CA VAL A 21 7.98 4.70 4.09
C VAL A 21 7.30 4.28 5.39
N LYS A 22 6.84 3.04 5.46
CA LYS A 22 6.37 2.44 6.70
C LYS A 22 7.54 1.71 7.34
N ALA A 23 8.10 2.25 8.42
CA ALA A 23 9.24 1.65 9.11
C ALA A 23 8.95 1.48 10.60
N THR A 24 9.64 0.53 11.21
CA THR A 24 9.65 0.30 12.64
C THR A 24 10.29 1.47 13.37
N LYS A 25 9.67 1.89 14.47
CA LYS A 25 10.29 2.84 15.40
C LYS A 25 11.09 2.07 16.44
N ASP A 26 12.27 2.57 16.81
CA ASP A 26 13.10 1.94 17.83
C ASP A 26 12.52 2.20 19.23
N THR A 27 11.51 1.41 19.58
CA THR A 27 10.81 1.43 20.86
C THR A 27 10.47 0.00 21.25
N SER A 28 10.57 -0.33 22.53
CA SER A 28 10.37 -1.69 23.05
C SER A 28 9.07 -2.34 22.59
N PHE A 29 7.96 -1.58 22.61
CA PHE A 29 6.65 -2.03 22.14
C PHE A 29 6.61 -2.38 20.64
N PHE A 30 7.21 -1.53 19.78
CA PHE A 30 7.25 -1.81 18.35
C PHE A 30 8.15 -2.99 18.04
N ASN A 31 9.24 -3.18 18.79
CA ASN A 31 10.12 -4.33 18.63
C ASN A 31 9.39 -5.65 18.94
N GLU A 32 8.48 -5.66 19.91
CA GLU A 32 7.64 -6.83 20.21
C GLU A 32 6.60 -7.09 19.10
N LEU A 33 5.94 -6.05 18.59
CA LEU A 33 5.02 -6.17 17.45
C LEU A 33 5.71 -6.67 16.17
N VAL A 34 6.95 -6.25 15.94
CA VAL A 34 7.77 -6.72 14.81
C VAL A 34 8.12 -8.19 14.97
N ARG A 35 8.51 -8.62 16.17
CA ARG A 35 8.69 -10.04 16.50
C ARG A 35 7.40 -10.84 16.33
N GLY A 36 6.24 -10.21 16.55
CA GLY A 36 4.92 -10.75 16.27
C GLY A 36 4.53 -10.77 14.77
N GLY A 37 5.44 -10.44 13.86
CA GLY A 37 5.23 -10.54 12.41
C GLY A 37 4.34 -9.47 11.81
N LEU A 38 4.18 -8.32 12.47
CA LEU A 38 3.31 -7.22 11.98
C LEU A 38 3.70 -6.76 10.56
N PHE A 39 5.00 -6.64 10.31
CA PHE A 39 5.52 -6.24 9.01
C PHE A 39 5.63 -7.42 8.04
N ASP A 40 5.94 -8.62 8.53
CA ASP A 40 6.11 -9.80 7.68
C ASP A 40 4.83 -10.11 6.89
N ARG A 41 3.65 -9.95 7.52
CA ARG A 41 2.35 -10.09 6.85
C ARG A 41 2.16 -9.08 5.72
N GLU A 42 2.49 -7.81 5.96
CA GLU A 42 2.38 -6.79 4.91
C GLU A 42 3.37 -7.04 3.78
N ILE A 43 4.61 -7.40 4.10
CA ILE A 43 5.62 -7.76 3.12
C ILE A 43 5.14 -8.93 2.27
N GLU A 44 4.58 -9.97 2.88
CA GLU A 44 4.00 -11.11 2.15
C GLU A 44 2.83 -10.71 1.26
N VAL A 45 1.94 -9.83 1.74
CA VAL A 45 0.83 -9.30 0.93
C VAL A 45 1.36 -8.59 -0.30
N PHE A 46 2.31 -7.68 -0.16
CA PHE A 46 2.83 -6.90 -1.29
C PHE A 46 3.72 -7.71 -2.24
N THR A 47 4.48 -8.68 -1.73
CA THR A 47 5.45 -9.43 -2.54
C THR A 47 4.87 -10.69 -3.17
N LYS A 48 3.82 -11.30 -2.59
CA LYS A 48 3.24 -12.56 -3.09
C LYS A 48 1.76 -12.47 -3.42
N ILE A 49 0.95 -11.95 -2.49
CA ILE A 49 -0.52 -12.01 -2.61
C ILE A 49 -1.03 -11.04 -3.67
N LEU A 50 -0.64 -9.76 -3.62
CA LEU A 50 -1.08 -8.75 -4.58
C LEU A 50 -0.71 -9.11 -6.03
N PRO A 51 0.53 -9.55 -6.35
CA PRO A 51 0.85 -10.03 -7.69
C PRO A 51 -0.02 -11.19 -8.16
N SER A 52 -0.36 -12.11 -7.25
CA SER A 52 -1.21 -13.26 -7.56
C SER A 52 -2.65 -12.84 -7.85
N VAL A 53 -3.20 -11.91 -7.05
CA VAL A 53 -4.53 -11.35 -7.28
C VAL A 53 -4.57 -10.53 -8.58
N HIS A 54 -3.54 -9.71 -8.87
CA HIS A 54 -3.44 -9.02 -10.16
C HIS A 54 -3.48 -9.99 -11.34
N ARG A 55 -2.77 -11.12 -11.26
CA ARG A 55 -2.79 -12.15 -12.29
C ARG A 55 -4.19 -12.74 -12.46
N LEU A 56 -4.83 -13.13 -11.37
CA LEU A 56 -6.20 -13.67 -11.40
C LEU A 56 -7.20 -12.70 -12.02
N LEU A 57 -7.14 -11.41 -11.65
CA LEU A 57 -8.00 -10.38 -12.22
C LEU A 57 -7.71 -10.14 -13.70
N ASN A 58 -6.43 -10.16 -14.08
CA ASN A 58 -6.03 -10.02 -15.47
C ASN A 58 -6.50 -11.21 -16.32
N ASP A 59 -6.44 -12.43 -15.81
CA ASP A 59 -6.89 -13.64 -16.50
C ASP A 59 -8.42 -13.66 -16.62
N ALA A 60 -9.13 -13.27 -15.57
CA ALA A 60 -10.60 -13.24 -15.55
C ALA A 60 -11.20 -12.07 -16.35
N SER A 61 -10.50 -10.94 -16.44
CA SER A 61 -10.99 -9.72 -17.09
C SER A 61 -9.85 -8.84 -17.61
N PRO A 62 -9.16 -9.27 -18.70
CA PRO A 62 -8.01 -8.55 -19.24
C PRO A 62 -8.34 -7.10 -19.60
N GLY A 63 -7.55 -6.16 -19.08
CA GLY A 63 -7.69 -4.72 -19.35
C GLY A 63 -8.94 -4.05 -18.77
N LYS A 64 -9.76 -4.75 -17.98
CA LYS A 64 -11.00 -4.21 -17.40
C LYS A 64 -10.95 -3.99 -15.88
N TYR A 65 -9.96 -4.57 -15.19
CA TYR A 65 -9.81 -4.37 -13.75
C TYR A 65 -9.07 -3.07 -13.44
N GLN A 66 -9.49 -2.39 -12.39
CA GLN A 66 -8.81 -1.20 -11.88
C GLN A 66 -7.67 -1.60 -10.92
N PRO A 67 -6.58 -0.82 -10.84
CA PRO A 67 -5.55 -1.03 -9.82
C PRO A 67 -6.18 -1.04 -8.43
N PHE A 68 -5.88 -2.07 -7.63
CA PHE A 68 -6.54 -2.30 -6.33
C PHE A 68 -5.59 -2.14 -5.13
N ALA A 69 -4.34 -1.73 -5.37
CA ALA A 69 -3.35 -1.45 -4.33
C ALA A 69 -2.37 -0.36 -4.76
N ALA A 70 -1.64 0.20 -3.79
CA ALA A 70 -0.50 1.08 -4.05
C ALA A 70 0.63 0.31 -4.75
N ASN A 71 1.42 0.99 -5.59
CA ASN A 71 2.66 0.41 -6.08
C ASN A 71 3.63 0.16 -4.92
N PHE A 72 4.29 -0.99 -4.97
CA PHE A 72 5.27 -1.43 -3.98
C PHE A 72 6.66 -1.41 -4.60
N PHE A 73 7.61 -0.81 -3.89
CA PHE A 73 8.96 -0.59 -4.41
C PHE A 73 10.01 -1.40 -3.67
N TYR A 74 9.90 -1.51 -2.34
CA TYR A 74 10.93 -2.15 -1.52
C TYR A 74 10.38 -2.60 -0.18
N ALA A 75 10.95 -3.68 0.39
CA ALA A 75 10.78 -4.05 1.78
C ALA A 75 12.08 -4.56 2.40
N LEU A 76 12.20 -4.33 3.71
CA LEU A 76 13.20 -4.92 4.59
C LEU A 76 12.46 -5.65 5.72
N SER A 77 12.69 -6.96 5.84
CA SER A 77 12.20 -7.78 6.96
C SER A 77 13.20 -7.81 8.12
N GLY A 78 12.73 -7.96 9.36
CA GLY A 78 13.58 -8.07 10.55
C GLY A 78 13.59 -6.80 11.41
N LEU A 79 14.68 -6.56 12.16
CA LEU A 79 14.85 -5.32 12.94
C LEU A 79 16.06 -4.52 12.40
N PRO A 80 15.84 -3.30 11.87
CA PRO A 80 14.54 -2.66 11.63
C PRO A 80 13.79 -3.30 10.44
N SER A 81 12.46 -3.20 10.43
CA SER A 81 11.65 -3.57 9.26
C SER A 81 11.09 -2.33 8.58
N CYS A 82 10.99 -2.36 7.25
CA CYS A 82 10.35 -1.30 6.50
C CYS A 82 9.66 -1.77 5.21
N LEU A 83 8.72 -0.95 4.73
CA LEU A 83 8.13 -1.01 3.39
C LEU A 83 8.20 0.38 2.76
N VAL A 84 8.48 0.42 1.46
CA VAL A 84 8.46 1.63 0.62
C VAL A 84 7.40 1.45 -0.45
N MET A 85 6.45 2.37 -0.47
CA MET A 85 5.24 2.30 -1.30
C MET A 85 4.93 3.65 -1.94
N GLU A 86 4.08 3.63 -2.96
CA GLU A 86 3.51 4.83 -3.57
C GLU A 86 2.71 5.65 -2.56
N ASP A 87 2.86 6.98 -2.60
CA ASP A 87 2.01 7.88 -1.83
C ASP A 87 0.67 8.09 -2.54
N LEU A 88 -0.33 7.31 -2.14
CA LEU A 88 -1.70 7.43 -2.67
C LEU A 88 -2.33 8.81 -2.37
N LYS A 89 -1.86 9.53 -1.34
CA LYS A 89 -2.37 10.88 -1.08
C LYS A 89 -2.01 11.85 -2.19
N ALA A 90 -0.85 11.67 -2.85
CA ALA A 90 -0.47 12.46 -4.02
C ALA A 90 -1.41 12.24 -5.22
N ARG A 91 -2.16 11.13 -5.23
CA ARG A 91 -3.21 10.80 -6.21
C ARG A 91 -4.62 11.22 -5.77
N GLY A 92 -4.75 11.92 -4.65
CA GLY A 92 -6.04 12.37 -4.11
C GLY A 92 -6.81 11.31 -3.31
N PHE A 93 -6.20 10.16 -2.99
CA PHE A 93 -6.83 9.21 -2.09
C PHE A 93 -6.71 9.67 -0.63
N GLU A 94 -7.79 9.48 0.12
CA GLU A 94 -7.85 9.78 1.55
C GLU A 94 -8.34 8.57 2.33
N MET A 95 -7.84 8.43 3.55
CA MET A 95 -8.31 7.40 4.47
C MET A 95 -9.55 7.92 5.17
N ALA A 96 -10.70 7.31 4.91
CA ALA A 96 -11.93 7.59 5.63
C ALA A 96 -11.76 7.30 7.13
N GLU A 97 -12.52 8.00 7.96
CA GLU A 97 -12.50 7.80 9.40
C GLU A 97 -13.07 6.41 9.75
N ARG A 98 -12.17 5.47 10.09
CA ARG A 98 -12.53 4.06 10.29
C ARG A 98 -13.51 3.80 11.45
N THR A 99 -13.69 4.77 12.34
CA THR A 99 -14.53 4.67 13.55
C THR A 99 -15.99 5.05 13.30
N VAL A 100 -16.28 5.78 12.22
CA VAL A 100 -17.65 6.24 11.90
C VAL A 100 -18.37 5.36 10.88
N GLY A 101 -17.65 4.40 10.27
CA GLY A 101 -18.20 3.51 9.25
C GLY A 101 -18.25 4.15 7.85
N LEU A 102 -18.98 3.51 6.92
CA LEU A 102 -19.18 4.04 5.57
C LEU A 102 -20.36 5.02 5.56
N ASP A 103 -20.17 6.18 4.93
CA ASP A 103 -21.29 7.08 4.66
C ASP A 103 -22.23 6.51 3.57
N LEU A 104 -23.40 7.13 3.41
CA LEU A 104 -24.40 6.68 2.45
C LEU A 104 -23.86 6.64 1.01
N ASN A 105 -23.02 7.59 0.60
CA ASN A 105 -22.47 7.62 -0.75
C ASN A 105 -21.58 6.41 -1.00
N HIS A 106 -20.70 6.08 -0.05
CA HIS A 106 -19.86 4.90 -0.12
C HIS A 106 -20.68 3.60 -0.06
N CYS A 107 -21.71 3.52 0.78
CA CYS A 107 -22.63 2.38 0.81
C CYS A 107 -23.34 2.16 -0.53
N LEU A 108 -23.82 3.24 -1.17
CA LEU A 108 -24.48 3.16 -2.48
C LEU A 108 -23.51 2.69 -3.58
N LEU A 109 -22.24 3.11 -3.54
CA LEU A 109 -21.21 2.62 -4.45
C LEU A 109 -20.99 1.11 -4.28
N VAL A 110 -20.90 0.61 -3.05
CA VAL A 110 -20.75 -0.83 -2.78
C VAL A 110 -21.97 -1.60 -3.29
N MET A 111 -23.19 -1.13 -2.99
CA MET A 111 -24.42 -1.81 -3.43
C MET A 111 -24.54 -1.92 -4.95
N ARG A 112 -24.10 -0.91 -5.71
CA ARG A 112 -24.07 -0.95 -7.18
C ARG A 112 -23.05 -1.93 -7.74
N GLN A 113 -22.02 -2.28 -6.97
CA GLN A 113 -20.96 -3.18 -7.41
C GLN A 113 -21.29 -4.65 -7.08
N ILE A 114 -22.09 -4.90 -6.03
CA ILE A 114 -22.46 -6.24 -5.58
C ILE A 114 -23.85 -6.72 -6.05
N GLY A 115 -24.68 -5.83 -6.60
CA GLY A 115 -25.97 -6.15 -7.22
C GLY A 115 -25.86 -6.21 -8.74
#